data_AF-A0A956WQ67-F1
#
_entry.id   AF-A0A956WQ67-F1
#
_cell.length_a   1.000
_cell.length_b   1.000
_cell.length_c   1.000
_cell.angle_alpha   90.00
_cell.angle_beta   90.00
_cell.angle_gamma   90.00
#
_symmetry.space_group_name_H-M   'P 1'
#
loop_
_entity.id
_entity.type
_entity.pdbx_description
1 polymer ?
#
loop_
_entity_poly.entity_id
_entity_poly.type
_entity_poly.pdbx_seq_one_letter_code
_entity_poly.pdbx_strand_id
1 'polypeptide(L)' 'MVTKRQLGLLFILLGVGAAVGTFVIDLLGAGQFQGIGPAQQRALVAAGLAVLVGLTLIPLGNRPA' A
#
# COMPACT_ATOMS: atom_id res chain seq x y z
N MET A 1 -12.45 -18.73 7.42
CA MET A 1 -11.08 -18.49 7.88
C MET A 1 -10.35 -17.70 6.81
N VAL A 2 -9.61 -16.65 7.17
CA VAL A 2 -8.80 -15.88 6.21
C VAL A 2 -7.50 -16.64 5.97
N THR A 3 -7.08 -16.78 4.70
CA THR A 3 -5.80 -17.44 4.36
C THR A 3 -4.65 -16.43 4.29
N LYS A 4 -3.41 -16.88 4.48
CA LYS A 4 -2.21 -16.04 4.30
C LYS A 4 -2.15 -15.42 2.90
N ARG A 5 -2.59 -16.14 1.87
CA ARG A 5 -2.75 -15.58 0.51
C ARG A 5 -3.76 -14.43 0.46
N GLN A 6 -4.94 -14.59 1.06
CA GLN A 6 -5.96 -13.53 1.10
C GLN A 6 -5.46 -12.31 1.88
N LEU A 7 -4.80 -12.54 3.02
CA LEU A 7 -4.17 -11.48 3.80
C LEU A 7 -3.08 -10.77 2.98
N GLY A 8 -2.26 -11.52 2.26
CA GLY A 8 -1.23 -10.96 1.39
C GLY A 8 -1.79 -10.07 0.30
N LEU A 9 -2.86 -10.52 -0.37
CA LEU A 9 -3.58 -9.73 -1.37
C LEU A 9 -4.17 -8.45 -0.76
N LEU A 10 -4.73 -8.53 0.45
CA LEU A 10 -5.24 -7.36 1.16
C LEU A 10 -4.15 -6.32 1.41
N PHE A 11 -2.98 -6.74 1.92
CA PHE A 11 -1.84 -5.85 2.14
C PHE A 11 -1.36 -5.18 0.85
N ILE A 12 -1.30 -5.94 -0.25
CA ILE A 12 -0.92 -5.40 -1.56
C ILE A 12 -1.96 -4.39 -2.05
N LEU A 13 -3.25 -4.71 -1.97
CA LEU A 13 -4.32 -3.80 -2.39
C LEU A 13 -4.31 -2.50 -1.58
N LEU A 14 -4.13 -2.59 -0.26
CA LEU A 14 -4.03 -1.41 0.60
C LEU A 14 -2.79 -0.58 0.31
N GLY A 15 -1.62 -1.21 0.13
CA GLY A 15 -0.38 -0.51 -0.18
C GLY A 15 -0.43 0.18 -1.54
N VAL A 16 -0.81 -0.55 -2.60
CA VAL A 16 -0.97 0.03 -3.95
C VAL A 16 -2.05 1.11 -3.95
N GLY A 17 -3.20 0.84 -3.32
CA GLY A 17 -4.30 1.79 -3.23
C GLY A 17 -3.92 3.08 -2.48
N ALA A 18 -3.16 2.97 -1.38
CA ALA A 18 -2.64 4.13 -0.66
C ALA A 18 -1.67 4.94 -1.52
N ALA A 19 -0.73 4.29 -2.21
CA ALA A 19 0.20 4.97 -3.10
C ALA A 19 -0.53 5.72 -4.22
N VAL A 20 -1.44 5.04 -4.93
CA VAL A 20 -2.28 5.67 -5.98
C VAL A 20 -3.11 6.82 -5.39
N GLY A 21 -3.74 6.61 -4.24
CA GLY A 21 -4.55 7.62 -3.56
C GLY A 21 -3.79 8.90 -3.26
N THR A 22 -2.52 8.81 -2.84
CA THR A 22 -1.71 10.02 -2.61
C THR A 22 -1.49 10.83 -3.88
N PHE A 23 -1.22 10.19 -5.02
CA PHE A 23 -1.05 10.90 -6.29
C PHE A 23 -2.37 11.45 -6.85
N VAL A 24 -3.49 10.78 -6.57
CA VAL A 24 -4.82 11.30 -6.93
C VAL A 24 -5.11 12.59 -6.16
N ILE A 25 -4.78 12.66 -4.87
CA ILE A 25 -4.93 13.87 -4.05
C ILE A 25 -4.10 15.03 -4.63
N ASP A 26 -2.87 14.75 -5.05
CA ASP A 26 -2.01 15.75 -5.69
C ASP A 26 -2.60 16.24 -7.02
N LEU A 27 -3.12 15.32 -7.85
CA LEU A 27 -3.74 15.64 -9.13
C LEU A 27 -4.99 16.52 -8.97
N LEU A 28 -5.75 16.31 -7.90
CA LEU A 28 -6.91 17.13 -7.56
C LEU A 28 -6.52 18.52 -6.99
N GLY A 29 -5.23 18.82 -6.86
CA GLY A 29 -4.75 20.12 -6.41
C GLY A 29 -4.96 20.36 -4.92
N ALA A 30 -5.19 19.32 -4.12
CA ALA A 30 -5.35 19.43 -2.68
C ALA A 30 -4.01 19.63 -1.93
N GLY A 31 -2.88 19.51 -2.64
CA GLY A 31 -1.54 19.69 -2.10
C GLY A 31 -1.04 21.14 -2.20
N GLN A 32 -0.61 21.73 -1.08
CA GLN A 32 0.12 23.00 -1.04
C GLN A 32 1.60 22.86 -1.43
N PHE A 33 2.08 21.62 -1.55
CA PHE A 33 3.47 21.30 -1.85
C PHE A 33 3.63 20.97 -3.33
N GLN A 34 4.63 21.56 -3.98
CA GLN A 34 4.98 21.23 -5.34
C GLN A 34 5.95 20.03 -5.33
N GLY A 35 5.52 18.88 -5.86
CA GLY A 35 6.29 17.62 -5.83
C GLY A 35 5.95 16.72 -4.62
N ILE A 36 6.78 15.71 -4.37
CA ILE A 36 6.53 14.74 -3.29
C ILE A 36 6.84 15.36 -1.94
N GLY A 37 5.81 15.71 -1.17
CA GLY A 37 5.95 16.28 0.17
C GLY A 37 6.49 15.27 1.20
N PRO A 38 7.05 15.71 2.35
CA PRO A 38 7.57 14.80 3.37
C PRO A 38 6.54 13.81 3.91
N ALA A 39 5.27 14.22 4.00
CA ALA A 39 4.17 13.35 4.40
C ALA A 39 3.87 12.28 3.34
N GLN A 40 3.82 12.67 2.07
CA GLN A 40 3.63 11.75 0.95
C GLN A 40 4.78 10.74 0.85
N GLN A 41 6.03 11.18 1.03
CA GLN A 41 7.18 10.28 1.05
C GLN A 41 7.04 9.19 2.12
N ARG A 42 6.64 9.57 3.35
CA ARG A 42 6.39 8.60 4.43
C ARG A 42 5.23 7.67 4.10
N ALA A 43 4.16 8.20 3.51
CA ALA A 43 3.01 7.41 3.07
C ALA A 43 3.41 6.39 1.98
N LEU A 44 4.23 6.80 1.01
CA LEU A 44 4.75 5.92 -0.04
C LEU A 44 5.68 4.84 0.51
N VAL A 45 6.53 5.17 1.48
CA VAL A 45 7.36 4.16 2.18
C VAL A 45 6.48 3.16 2.93
N ALA A 46 5.50 3.63 3.70
CA ALA A 46 4.58 2.75 4.42
C ALA A 46 3.75 1.86 3.47
N ALA A 47 3.27 2.43 2.37
CA ALA A 47 2.59 1.71 1.31
C ALA A 47 3.49 0.64 0.68
N GLY A 48 4.75 0.97 0.37
CA GLY A 48 5.73 0.03 -0.14
C GLY A 48 6.00 -1.12 0.84
N LEU A 49 6.17 -0.84 2.13
CA LEU A 49 6.33 -1.86 3.16
C LEU A 49 5.10 -2.76 3.27
N ALA A 50 3.90 -2.21 3.20
CA ALA A 50 2.66 -2.99 3.18
C ALA A 50 2.62 -3.95 1.97
N VAL A 51 2.98 -3.47 0.78
CA VAL A 51 3.08 -4.33 -0.42
C VAL A 51 4.12 -5.43 -0.22
N LEU A 52 5.30 -5.11 0.31
CA LEU A 52 6.36 -6.10 0.57
C LEU A 52 5.89 -7.19 1.55
N VAL A 53 5.25 -6.80 2.65
CA VAL A 53 4.63 -7.74 3.59
C VAL A 53 3.63 -8.63 2.85
N GLY A 54 2.73 -8.04 2.05
CA GLY A 54 1.76 -8.81 1.30
C GLY A 54 2.37 -9.80 0.32
N LEU A 55 3.44 -9.41 -0.39
CA LEU A 55 4.20 -10.28 -1.30
C LEU A 55 4.83 -11.47 -0.56
N THR A 56 5.36 -11.27 0.66
CA THR A 56 5.89 -12.39 1.47
C THR A 56 4.82 -13.38 1.92
N LEU A 57 3.56 -12.96 1.99
CA LEU A 57 2.44 -13.79 2.43
C LEU A 57 1.82 -14.63 1.28
N ILE A 58 1.91 -14.19 0.02
CA ILE A 58 1.41 -14.93 -1.14
C ILE A 58 1.94 -16.37 -1.22
N PRO A 59 3.27 -16.64 -1.15
CA PRO A 59 3.81 -17.99 -1.27
C PRO A 59 3.41 -18.91 -0.10
N LEU A 60 2.98 -18.35 1.04
CA LEU A 60 2.52 -19.14 2.19
C LEU A 60 1.15 -19.80 1.95
N GLY A 61 0.43 -19.39 0.90
CA GLY A 61 -0.72 -20.10 0.35
C GLY A 61 -1.96 -20.10 1.26
N ASN A 62 -2.67 -21.22 1.27
CA ASN A 62 -3.98 -21.36 1.94
C ASN A 62 -3.89 -21.68 3.43
N ARG A 63 -2.70 -21.56 4.04
CA ARG A 63 -2.56 -21.67 5.50
C ARG A 63 -3.41 -20.58 6.17
N PRO A 64 -4.05 -20.87 7.32
CA PRO A 64 -4.77 -19.85 8.06
C PRO A 64 -3.83 -18.69 8.40
N ALA A 65 -4.37 -17.46 8.31
CA ALA A 65 -3.67 -16.22 8.61
C ALA A 65 -3.05 -16.26 10.01
#